data_AF-A0A8G2F3C8-F1
#
_entry.id   AF-A0A8G2F3C8-F1
#
_cell.length_a   1.000
_cell.length_b   1.000
_cell.length_c   1.000
_cell.angle_alpha   90.00
_cell.angle_beta   90.00
_cell.angle_gamma   90.00
#
_symmetry.space_group_name_H-M   'P 1'
#
loop_
_entity.id
_entity.type
_entity.pdbx_description
1 polymer ?
#
loop_
_entity_poly.entity_id
_entity_poly.type
_entity_poly.pdbx_seq_one_letter_code
_entity_poly.pdbx_strand_id
1 'polypeptide(L)' 'MANIEDNAREQKVGLKCPQCGKFIHTSIYELITSRGLQCPSCHLQLTIDRTKSKPAIDALRKVKQAQDNLEKKSHFNR' A
#
# COMPACT_ATOMS: atom_id res chain seq x y z
N MET A 1 -26.19 18.71 11.31
CA MET A 1 -25.47 18.39 10.07
C MET A 1 -24.48 17.27 10.39
N ALA A 2 -24.68 16.05 9.87
CA ALA A 2 -23.74 14.95 10.07
C ALA A 2 -22.51 15.23 9.20
N ASN A 3 -21.44 15.71 9.82
CA ASN A 3 -20.16 15.85 9.13
C ASN A 3 -19.72 14.44 8.74
N ILE A 4 -19.70 14.23 7.43
CA ILE A 4 -19.11 13.08 6.76
C ILE A 4 -17.69 12.97 7.29
N GLU A 5 -17.50 12.07 8.24
CA GLU A 5 -16.19 11.68 8.74
C GLU A 5 -15.45 11.15 7.52
N ASP A 6 -14.52 11.98 7.07
CA ASP A 6 -13.66 11.79 5.92
C ASP A 6 -13.04 10.39 5.98
N ASN A 7 -13.56 9.52 5.13
CA ASN A 7 -13.16 8.11 4.95
C ASN A 7 -11.72 7.98 4.39
N ALA A 8 -10.96 9.07 4.33
CA ALA A 8 -9.55 9.12 3.96
C ALA A 8 -8.64 9.26 5.18
N ARG A 9 -8.88 8.47 6.25
CA ARG A 9 -7.74 8.08 7.08
C ARG A 9 -6.82 7.28 6.16
N GLU A 10 -5.81 7.93 5.60
CA GLU A 10 -4.56 7.31 5.22
C GLU A 10 -4.08 6.54 6.46
N GLN A 11 -4.63 5.34 6.66
CA GLN A 11 -4.11 4.38 7.61
C GLN A 11 -2.68 4.22 7.16
N LYS A 12 -1.75 4.78 7.93
CA LYS A 12 -0.32 4.75 7.63
C LYS A 12 0.02 3.29 7.34
N VAL A 13 0.08 2.95 6.06
CA VAL A 13 0.23 1.58 5.58
C VAL A 13 1.71 1.27 5.65
N GLY A 14 2.03 0.15 6.28
CA GLY A 14 3.39 -0.15 6.65
C GLY A 14 3.47 -1.25 7.69
N LEU A 15 4.71 -1.52 8.10
CA LEU A 15 5.05 -2.57 9.05
C LEU A 15 6.16 -2.12 9.98
N LYS A 16 6.21 -2.64 11.20
CA LYS A 16 7.36 -2.42 12.07
C LYS A 16 8.55 -3.24 11.57
N CYS A 17 9.72 -2.62 11.51
CA CYS A 17 10.96 -3.31 11.20
C CYS A 17 11.26 -4.35 12.29
N PRO A 18 11.53 -5.61 11.93
CA PRO A 18 11.80 -6.66 12.92
C PRO A 18 13.16 -6.48 13.64
N GLN A 19 14.08 -5.70 13.08
CA GLN A 19 15.41 -5.49 13.67
C GLN A 19 15.49 -4.25 14.58
N CYS A 20 14.89 -3.13 14.18
CA CYS A 20 15.01 -1.86 14.93
C CYS A 20 13.68 -1.31 15.47
N GLY A 21 12.56 -1.98 15.22
CA GLY A 21 11.22 -1.60 15.71
C GLY A 21 10.60 -0.36 15.06
N LYS A 22 11.36 0.41 14.27
CA LYS A 22 10.86 1.59 13.55
C LYS A 22 9.89 1.23 12.43
N PHE A 23 8.96 2.13 12.15
CA PHE A 23 7.92 1.90 11.15
C PHE A 23 8.44 2.10 9.73
N ILE A 24 8.20 1.10 8.88
CA ILE A 24 8.49 1.13 7.45
C ILE A 24 7.19 1.49 6.74
N HIS A 25 7.11 2.73 6.26
CA HIS A 25 6.01 3.18 5.42
C HIS A 25 6.09 2.46 4.06
N THR A 26 4.93 2.03 3.54
CA THR A 26 4.82 1.42 2.21
C THR A 26 3.49 1.79 1.59
N SER A 27 3.46 1.88 0.27
CA SER A 27 2.23 2.04 -0.52
C SER A 27 1.72 0.71 -1.06
N ILE A 28 0.43 0.66 -1.45
CA ILE A 28 -0.13 -0.48 -2.20
C ILE A 28 0.68 -0.73 -3.49
N TYR A 29 1.11 0.33 -4.17
CA TYR A 29 1.93 0.24 -5.37
C TYR A 29 3.26 -0.47 -5.13
N GLU A 30 3.99 -0.10 -4.08
CA GLU A 30 5.26 -0.75 -3.71
C GLU A 30 5.05 -2.22 -3.35
N LEU A 31 4.01 -2.56 -2.59
CA LEU A 31 3.70 -3.95 -2.25
C LEU A 31 3.41 -4.81 -3.51
N ILE A 32 2.81 -4.21 -4.54
CA ILE A 32 2.51 -4.90 -5.80
C ILE A 32 3.75 -4.99 -6.70
N THR A 33 4.60 -3.96 -6.76
CA THR A 33 5.67 -3.84 -7.79
C THR A 33 7.07 -4.16 -7.28
N SER A 34 7.40 -3.83 -6.03
CA SER A 34 8.74 -3.97 -5.46
C SER A 34 9.05 -5.41 -5.04
N ARG A 35 10.28 -5.89 -5.25
CA ARG A 35 10.68 -7.25 -4.80
C ARG A 35 10.81 -7.33 -3.27
N GLY A 36 10.94 -6.19 -2.61
CA GLY A 36 11.22 -6.09 -1.19
C GLY A 36 11.04 -4.67 -0.67
N LEU A 37 11.21 -4.49 0.63
CA LEU A 37 11.17 -3.21 1.33
C LEU A 37 12.49 -3.02 2.08
N GLN A 38 13.04 -1.82 2.06
CA GLN A 38 14.21 -1.48 2.85
C GLN A 38 13.79 -0.64 4.05
N CYS A 39 14.26 -1.01 5.24
CA CYS A 39 14.06 -0.18 6.41
C CYS A 39 14.87 1.12 6.27
N PRO A 40 14.26 2.31 6.35
CA PRO A 40 14.98 3.58 6.17
C PRO A 40 15.92 3.92 7.34
N SER A 41 15.85 3.18 8.45
CA SER A 41 16.61 3.49 9.66
C SER A 41 17.77 2.55 9.97
N CYS A 42 17.61 1.26 9.70
CA CYS A 42 18.69 0.28 9.91
C CYS A 42 19.12 -0.40 8.61
N HIS A 43 18.57 0.04 7.47
CA HIS A 43 18.87 -0.47 6.12
C HIS A 43 18.61 -1.96 5.89
N LEU A 44 17.92 -2.64 6.82
CA LEU A 44 17.51 -4.03 6.65
C LEU A 44 16.66 -4.17 5.39
N GLN A 45 17.06 -5.08 4.50
CA GLN A 45 16.31 -5.42 3.31
C GLN A 45 15.40 -6.61 3.59
N LEU A 46 14.09 -6.39 3.49
CA LEU A 46 13.06 -7.41 3.59
C LEU A 46 12.63 -7.82 2.18
N THR A 47 12.50 -9.12 1.94
CA THR A 47 12.02 -9.63 0.65
C THR A 47 10.56 -10.07 0.79
N ILE A 48 9.74 -9.74 -0.21
CA ILE A 48 8.33 -10.16 -0.21
C ILE A 48 8.24 -11.54 -0.86
N ASP A 49 7.76 -12.54 -0.13
CA ASP A 49 7.46 -13.85 -0.69
C ASP A 49 6.23 -13.75 -1.62
N ARG A 50 6.48 -13.62 -2.92
CA ARG A 50 5.45 -13.43 -3.94
C ARG A 50 4.58 -14.67 -4.14
N THR A 51 5.09 -15.85 -3.82
CA THR A 51 4.36 -17.11 -3.98
C THR A 51 3.33 -17.26 -2.87
N LYS A 52 3.76 -17.14 -1.61
CA LYS A 52 2.87 -17.24 -0.44
C LYS A 52 1.93 -16.04 -0.34
N SER A 53 2.39 -14.87 -0.75
CA SER A 53 1.59 -13.63 -0.69
C SER A 53 0.73 -13.40 -1.94
N LYS A 54 0.74 -14.32 -2.91
CA LYS A 54 -0.03 -14.20 -4.16
C LYS A 54 -1.50 -13.80 -3.94
N PRO A 55 -2.29 -14.46 -3.07
CA PRO A 55 -3.71 -14.08 -2.89
C PRO A 55 -3.86 -12.64 -2.36
N ALA A 56 -2.99 -12.21 -1.45
CA ALA A 56 -2.99 -10.85 -0.92
C ALA A 56 -2.61 -9.82 -2.01
N ILE A 57 -1.56 -10.11 -2.80
CA ILE A 57 -1.12 -9.25 -3.90
C ILE A 57 -2.21 -9.11 -4.97
N ASP A 58 -2.91 -10.21 -5.30
CA ASP A 58 -4.01 -10.19 -6.27
C ASP A 58 -5.20 -9.38 -5.76
N ALA A 59 -5.50 -9.42 -4.46
CA ALA A 59 -6.50 -8.53 -3.85
C ALA A 59 -6.08 -7.05 -3.94
N LEU A 60 -4.83 -6.74 -3.61
CA LEU A 60 -4.28 -5.38 -3.71
C LEU A 60 -4.32 -4.83 -5.14
N ARG A 61 -4.05 -5.68 -6.15
CA ARG A 61 -4.17 -5.30 -7.57
C ARG A 61 -5.58 -4.89 -7.95
N LYS A 62 -6.60 -5.64 -7.48
CA LYS A 62 -8.01 -5.30 -7.74
C LYS A 62 -8.38 -3.95 -7.13
N VAL A 63 -7.92 -3.68 -5.91
CA VAL A 63 -8.13 -2.38 -5.25
C VAL A 63 -7.48 -1.26 -6.05
N LYS A 64 -6.21 -1.41 -6.45
CA LYS A 64 -5.52 -0.41 -7.27
C LYS A 64 -6.24 -0.17 -8.59
N GLN A 65 -6.69 -1.22 -9.27
CA GLN A 65 -7.42 -1.09 -10.52
C GLN A 65 -8.74 -0.34 -10.34
N ALA A 66 -9.46 -0.59 -9.23
CA ALA A 66 -10.68 0.14 -8.92
C ALA A 66 -10.38 1.64 -8.68
N GLN A 67 -9.31 1.96 -7.94
CA GLN A 67 -8.84 3.35 -7.75
C GLN A 67 -8.51 4.02 -9.08
N ASP A 68 -7.65 3.40 -9.90
CA ASP A 68 -7.24 3.92 -11.22
C ASP A 68 -8.46 4.17 -12.13
N ASN A 69 -9.47 3.29 -12.08
CA ASN A 69 -10.70 3.43 -12.87
C ASN A 69 -11.57 4.59 -12.41
N LEU A 70 -11.67 4.81 -11.09
CA LEU A 70 -12.42 5.94 -10.52
C LEU A 70 -11.77 7.26 -10.91
N GLU A 71 -10.44 7.37 -10.80
CA GLU A 71 -9.69 8.56 -11.20
C GLU A 71 -9.92 8.87 -12.68
N LYS A 72 -9.74 7.89 -13.57
CA LYS A 72 -9.97 8.07 -15.02
C LYS A 72 -11.39 8.53 -15.35
N LYS A 73 -12.41 7.98 -14.69
CA LYS A 73 -13.81 8.35 -14.92
C LYS A 73 -14.15 9.72 -14.33
N SER A 74 -13.54 10.09 -13.20
CA SER A 74 -13.73 11.41 -12.58
C SER A 74 -13.22 12.55 -13.47
N HIS A 75 -12.14 12.30 -14.23
CA HIS A 75 -11.58 13.25 -15.19
C HIS A 75 -12.35 13.34 -16.52
N PHE A 76 -13.23 12.38 -16.82
CA PHE A 76 -14.02 12.38 -18.07
C PHE A 76 -15.20 13.38 -18.04
N ASN A 77 -15.58 13.87 -16.86
CA ASN A 77 -16.75 14.74 -16.67
C ASN A 77 -16.40 16.24 -16.61
N ARG A 78 -15.26 16.65 -17.19
CA ARG A 78 -14.79 18.05 -17.32
C ARG A 78 -14.66 18.40 -18.79
#